data_AF-A0A6L3SWN7-F1
#
_entry.id   AF-A0A6L3SWN7-F1
#
_cell.length_a   1.000
_cell.length_b   1.000
_cell.length_c   1.000
_cell.angle_alpha   90.00
_cell.angle_beta   90.00
_cell.angle_gamma   90.00
#
_symmetry.space_group_name_H-M   'P 1'
#
loop_
_entity.id
_entity.type
_entity.pdbx_description
1 polymer ?
#
loop_
_entity_poly.entity_id
_entity_poly.type
_entity_poly.pdbx_seq_one_letter_code
_entity_poly.pdbx_strand_id
1 'polypeptide(L)'
;MVGVLYALSIVFFGLTAWCSQAALAEVRSRLPNSFSEDDIRAAADYWVWDRNMPNRVRRYTVWEGVWSSLACASASIGLWRSGHGVGAAVVALLGVYMLLRTVWKRQQFRCQNFQ
;
A
#
# COMPACT_ATOMS: atom_id res chain seq x y z
N MET A 1 -22.77 -9.46 11.71
CA MET A 1 -22.27 -8.22 11.06
C MET A 1 -20.76 -8.03 11.20
N VAL A 2 -20.19 -8.11 12.43
CA VAL A 2 -18.73 -7.97 12.65
C VAL A 2 -17.88 -8.96 11.85
N GLY A 3 -18.30 -10.22 11.73
CA GLY A 3 -17.59 -11.22 10.92
C GLY A 3 -17.44 -10.86 9.43
N VAL A 4 -18.42 -10.15 8.85
CA VAL A 4 -18.35 -9.70 7.44
C VAL A 4 -17.29 -8.61 7.28
N LEU A 5 -17.15 -7.71 8.27
CA LEU A 5 -16.12 -6.67 8.26
C LEU A 5 -14.71 -7.27 8.30
N TYR A 6 -14.51 -8.29 9.14
CA TYR A 6 -13.23 -9.00 9.17
C TYR A 6 -12.95 -9.77 7.89
N ALA A 7 -13.94 -10.47 7.32
CA ALA A 7 -13.79 -11.13 6.02
C ALA A 7 -13.39 -10.12 4.93
N LEU A 8 -14.03 -8.95 4.87
CA LEU A 8 -13.67 -7.87 3.95
C LEU A 8 -12.25 -7.35 4.21
N SER A 9 -11.85 -7.17 5.47
CA SER A 9 -10.49 -6.74 5.80
C SER A 9 -9.44 -7.73 5.28
N ILE A 10 -9.68 -9.04 5.41
CA ILE A 10 -8.79 -10.09 4.91
C ILE A 10 -8.70 -10.03 3.37
N VAL A 11 -9.84 -9.86 2.68
CA VAL A 11 -9.85 -9.71 1.22
C VAL A 11 -9.05 -8.49 0.79
N PHE A 12 -9.23 -7.34 1.46
CA PHE A 12 -8.48 -6.12 1.14
C PHE A 12 -6.98 -6.25 1.45
N PHE A 13 -6.59 -6.94 2.54
CA PHE A 13 -5.19 -7.27 2.79
C PHE A 13 -4.61 -8.21 1.72
N GLY A 14 -5.38 -9.19 1.25
CA GLY A 14 -4.99 -10.05 0.15
C GLY A 14 -4.76 -9.27 -1.16
N LEU A 15 -5.66 -8.34 -1.49
CA LEU A 15 -5.51 -7.45 -2.66
C LEU A 15 -4.30 -6.52 -2.53
N THR A 16 -4.03 -6.05 -1.32
CA THR A 16 -2.83 -5.25 -1.01
C THR A 16 -1.56 -6.05 -1.28
N ALA A 17 -1.47 -7.25 -0.70
CA ALA A 17 -0.32 -8.14 -0.89
C ALA A 17 -0.10 -8.50 -2.36
N TRP A 18 -1.19 -8.77 -3.10
CA TRP A 18 -1.14 -9.04 -4.53
C TRP A 18 -0.59 -7.84 -5.33
N CYS A 19 -1.08 -6.64 -5.06
CA CYS A 19 -0.60 -5.42 -5.73
C CYS A 19 0.89 -5.17 -5.45
N SER A 20 1.32 -5.39 -4.21
CA SER A 20 2.71 -5.24 -3.79
C SER A 20 3.62 -6.25 -4.53
N GLN A 21 3.22 -7.51 -4.61
CA GLN A 21 3.96 -8.54 -5.34
C GLN A 21 4.00 -8.26 -6.85
N ALA A 22 2.90 -7.81 -7.44
CA ALA A 22 2.85 -7.46 -8.85
C ALA A 22 3.76 -6.27 -9.19
N ALA A 23 3.83 -5.27 -8.30
CA ALA A 23 4.74 -4.14 -8.44
C ALA A 23 6.21 -4.59 -8.30
N LEU A 24 6.51 -5.41 -7.29
CA LEU A 24 7.85 -5.96 -7.06
C LEU A 24 8.33 -6.85 -8.20
N ALA A 25 7.47 -7.68 -8.78
CA ALA A 25 7.84 -8.54 -9.90
C ALA A 25 8.28 -7.73 -11.13
N GLU A 26 7.58 -6.62 -11.43
CA GLU A 26 7.94 -5.74 -12.53
C GLU A 26 9.22 -4.93 -12.24
N VAL A 27 9.46 -4.55 -10.99
CA VAL A 27 10.69 -3.85 -10.60
C VAL A 27 11.89 -4.82 -10.63
N ARG A 28 11.70 -6.05 -10.13
CA ARG A 28 12.73 -7.09 -10.08
C ARG A 28 13.19 -7.53 -11.46
N SER A 29 12.33 -7.53 -12.47
CA SER A 29 12.73 -7.83 -13.85
C SER A 29 13.67 -6.78 -14.46
N ARG A 30 13.76 -5.59 -13.85
CA ARG A 30 14.58 -4.46 -14.31
C ARG A 30 15.82 -4.19 -13.45
N LEU A 31 15.90 -4.76 -12.24
CA LEU A 31 17.05 -4.63 -11.35
C LEU A 31 18.01 -5.82 -11.53
N PRO A 32 19.34 -5.60 -11.45
CA PRO A 32 20.30 -6.70 -11.45
C PRO A 32 20.13 -7.57 -10.19
N ASN A 33 20.33 -8.89 -10.33
CA ASN A 33 20.15 -9.89 -9.27
C ASN A 33 21.12 -9.75 -8.07
N SER A 34 21.99 -8.74 -8.07
CA SER A 34 22.97 -8.47 -7.02
C SER A 34 22.43 -7.67 -5.84
N PHE A 35 21.20 -7.13 -5.94
CA PHE A 35 20.59 -6.37 -4.84
C PHE A 35 19.97 -7.29 -3.78
N SER A 36 20.11 -6.89 -2.51
CA SER A 36 19.43 -7.58 -1.41
C SER A 36 17.91 -7.41 -1.52
N GLU A 37 17.12 -8.32 -0.93
CA GLU A 37 15.66 -8.26 -1.03
C GLU A 37 15.08 -6.98 -0.40
N ASP A 38 15.70 -6.49 0.67
CA ASP A 38 15.30 -5.25 1.33
C ASP A 38 15.62 -4.02 0.47
N ASP A 39 16.77 -4.01 -0.20
CA ASP A 39 17.11 -2.96 -1.15
C ASP A 39 16.16 -2.96 -2.35
N ILE A 40 15.75 -4.13 -2.85
CA ILE A 40 14.78 -4.24 -3.94
C ILE A 40 13.41 -3.69 -3.50
N ARG A 41 12.98 -3.95 -2.25
CA ARG A 41 11.71 -3.42 -1.73
C ARG A 41 11.76 -1.91 -1.57
N ALA A 42 12.83 -1.38 -0.98
CA ALA A 42 13.02 0.06 -0.85
C ALA A 42 13.12 0.73 -2.22
N ALA A 43 13.91 0.16 -3.13
CA ALA A 43 14.04 0.63 -4.50
C ALA A 43 12.69 0.61 -5.20
N ALA A 44 11.95 -0.49 -5.18
CA ALA A 44 10.61 -0.56 -5.79
C ALA A 44 9.71 0.60 -5.33
N ASP A 45 9.68 0.86 -4.03
CA ASP A 45 8.80 1.87 -3.46
C ASP A 45 9.11 3.33 -3.90
N TYR A 46 10.36 3.62 -4.23
CA TYR A 46 10.78 4.91 -4.81
C TYR A 46 10.76 4.90 -6.35
N TRP A 47 11.27 3.83 -6.96
CA TRP A 47 11.53 3.70 -8.40
C TRP A 47 10.25 3.50 -9.21
N VAL A 48 9.17 3.00 -8.60
CA VAL A 48 7.81 2.98 -9.20
C VAL A 48 7.43 4.34 -9.80
N TRP A 49 7.89 5.43 -9.20
CA TRP A 49 7.50 6.78 -9.60
C TRP A 49 8.47 7.43 -10.59
N ASP A 50 9.55 6.75 -10.97
CA ASP A 50 10.46 7.17 -12.04
C ASP A 50 9.72 7.24 -13.37
N ARG A 51 10.05 8.21 -14.23
CA ARG A 51 9.47 8.43 -15.56
C ARG A 51 9.66 7.23 -16.49
N ASN A 52 10.73 6.47 -16.31
CA ASN A 52 11.03 5.27 -17.09
C ASN A 52 10.19 4.05 -16.69
N MET A 53 9.38 4.17 -15.63
CA MET A 53 8.59 3.08 -15.09
C MET A 53 7.19 2.99 -15.72
N PRO A 54 6.68 1.78 -16.03
CA PRO A 54 5.37 1.62 -16.63
C PRO A 54 4.26 2.18 -15.75
N ASN A 55 3.28 2.87 -16.35
CA ASN A 55 2.09 3.37 -15.66
C ASN A 55 1.33 2.29 -14.88
N ARG A 56 1.47 1.02 -15.30
CA ARG A 56 0.87 -0.14 -14.63
C ARG A 56 1.41 -0.33 -13.20
N VAL A 57 2.71 -0.18 -12.98
CA VAL A 57 3.34 -0.34 -11.65
C VAL A 57 2.86 0.75 -10.70
N ARG A 58 2.84 2.00 -11.17
CA ARG A 58 2.28 3.14 -10.42
C ARG A 58 0.83 2.90 -10.01
N ARG A 59 0.03 2.34 -10.93
CA ARG A 59 -1.37 2.00 -10.65
C ARG A 59 -1.46 0.93 -9.56
N TYR A 60 -0.60 -0.09 -9.57
CA TYR A 60 -0.57 -1.11 -8.52
C TYR A 60 -0.19 -0.53 -7.16
N THR A 61 0.81 0.35 -7.07
CA THR A 61 1.20 0.99 -5.80
C THR A 61 0.12 1.95 -5.27
N VAL A 62 -0.60 2.65 -6.15
CA VAL A 62 -1.77 3.44 -5.73
C VAL A 62 -2.89 2.54 -5.20
N TRP A 63 -3.19 1.45 -5.90
CA TRP A 63 -4.19 0.49 -5.45
C TRP A 63 -3.80 -0.19 -4.14
N GLU A 64 -2.53 -0.55 -3.97
CA GLU A 64 -2.00 -1.10 -2.72
C GLU A 64 -2.31 -0.18 -1.54
N GLY A 65 -2.05 1.13 -1.66
CA GLY A 65 -2.38 2.10 -0.62
C GLY A 65 -3.88 2.21 -0.34
N VAL A 66 -4.70 2.21 -1.39
CA VAL A 66 -6.18 2.25 -1.26
C VAL A 66 -6.70 1.00 -0.56
N TRP A 67 -6.27 -0.20 -1.00
CA TRP A 67 -6.68 -1.47 -0.41
C TRP A 67 -6.20 -1.60 1.03
N SER A 68 -4.97 -1.16 1.34
CA SER A 68 -4.43 -1.12 2.71
C SER A 68 -5.30 -0.26 3.62
N SER A 69 -5.66 0.94 3.15
CA SER A 69 -6.49 1.87 3.90
C SER A 69 -7.90 1.31 4.12
N LEU A 70 -8.50 0.67 3.11
CA LEU A 70 -9.80 0.04 3.22
C LEU A 70 -9.78 -1.18 4.15
N ALA A 71 -8.71 -1.97 4.13
CA ALA A 71 -8.49 -3.08 5.05
C ALA A 71 -8.42 -2.61 6.50
N CYS A 72 -7.65 -1.55 6.76
CA CYS A 72 -7.53 -0.96 8.09
C CYS A 72 -8.85 -0.33 8.54
N ALA A 73 -9.56 0.37 7.66
CA ALA A 73 -10.86 0.97 7.99
C ALA A 73 -11.90 -0.10 8.37
N SER A 74 -12.02 -1.18 7.60
CA SER A 74 -12.97 -2.25 7.91
C SER A 74 -12.60 -3.02 9.18
N ALA A 75 -11.30 -3.28 9.41
CA ALA A 75 -10.81 -3.89 10.65
C ALA A 75 -11.03 -2.98 11.87
N SER A 76 -10.81 -1.67 11.72
CA SER A 76 -11.05 -0.68 12.77
C SER A 76 -12.54 -0.61 13.15
N ILE A 77 -13.45 -0.59 12.17
CA ILE A 77 -14.90 -0.62 12.44
C ILE A 77 -15.28 -1.94 13.14
N GLY A 78 -14.67 -3.06 12.73
CA GLY A 78 -14.85 -4.36 13.39
C GLY A 78 -14.43 -4.33 14.87
N LEU A 79 -13.26 -3.76 15.17
CA LEU A 79 -12.73 -3.61 16.53
C LEU A 79 -13.57 -2.65 17.38
N TRP A 80 -14.04 -1.56 16.79
CA TRP A 80 -14.94 -0.62 17.48
C TRP A 80 -16.23 -1.32 17.90
N ARG A 81 -16.81 -2.10 17.00
CA ARG A 81 -18.04 -2.86 17.25
C ARG A 81 -17.86 -4.01 18.25
N SER A 82 -16.65 -4.52 18.42
CA SER A 82 -16.33 -5.56 19.41
C SER A 82 -15.93 -5.00 20.79
N GLY A 83 -16.01 -3.68 20.99
CA GLY A 83 -15.69 -3.02 22.26
C GLY A 83 -14.22 -2.67 22.47
N HIS A 84 -13.36 -2.93 21.47
CA HIS A 84 -11.92 -2.65 21.54
C HIS A 84 -11.59 -1.26 20.98
N GLY A 85 -12.07 -0.20 21.64
CA GLY A 85 -11.96 1.18 21.16
C GLY A 85 -10.52 1.65 20.92
N VAL A 86 -9.57 1.29 21.80
CA VAL A 86 -8.15 1.63 21.63
C VAL A 86 -7.56 0.95 20.39
N GLY A 87 -7.82 -0.35 20.21
CA GLY A 87 -7.38 -1.09 19.03
C GLY A 87 -7.96 -0.51 17.73
N ALA A 88 -9.24 -0.12 17.75
CA ALA A 88 -9.88 0.53 16.63
C ALA A 88 -9.20 1.85 16.24
N ALA A 89 -8.84 2.69 17.22
CA ALA A 89 -8.14 3.96 16.97
C ALA A 89 -6.73 3.74 16.38
N VAL A 90 -5.97 2.79 16.92
CA VAL A 90 -4.63 2.45 16.40
C VAL A 90 -4.70 1.98 14.94
N VAL A 91 -5.62 1.06 14.64
CA VAL A 91 -5.79 0.53 13.27
C VAL A 91 -6.32 1.61 12.32
N ALA A 92 -7.21 2.49 12.76
CA ALA A 92 -7.68 3.63 11.96
C ALA A 92 -6.51 4.57 11.60
N LEU A 93 -5.67 4.93 12.58
CA LEU A 93 -4.50 5.78 12.35
C LEU A 93 -3.51 5.13 11.39
N LEU A 94 -3.30 3.81 11.48
CA LEU A 94 -2.47 3.07 10.55
C LEU A 94 -3.01 3.18 9.11
N GLY A 95 -4.33 3.03 8.93
CA GLY A 95 -4.98 3.18 7.62
C GLY A 95 -4.78 4.58 7.02
N VAL A 96 -4.97 5.62 7.84
CA VAL A 96 -4.75 7.02 7.41
C VAL A 96 -3.29 7.25 7.04
N TYR A 97 -2.34 6.75 7.85
CA TYR A 97 -0.91 6.85 7.58
C TYR A 97 -0.53 6.24 6.23
N MET A 98 -1.03 5.03 5.92
CA MET A 98 -0.76 4.37 4.64
C MET A 98 -1.26 5.18 3.45
N LEU A 99 -2.45 5.77 3.55
CA LEU A 99 -3.03 6.60 2.49
C LEU A 99 -2.24 7.90 2.30
N LEU A 100 -1.87 8.57 3.40
CA LEU A 100 -1.03 9.77 3.37
C LEU A 100 0.34 9.49 2.74
N ARG A 101 0.97 8.35 3.08
CA ARG A 101 2.24 7.92 2.50
C ARG A 101 2.15 7.78 0.98
N THR A 102 1.09 7.14 0.47
CA THR A 102 0.88 6.99 -0.98
C THR A 102 0.63 8.34 -1.67
N VAL A 103 -0.14 9.23 -1.05
CA VAL A 103 -0.43 10.58 -1.58
C VAL A 103 0.83 11.44 -1.60
N TRP A 104 1.58 11.46 -0.49
CA TRP A 104 2.80 12.25 -0.35
C TRP A 104 3.85 11.85 -1.39
N LYS A 105 4.10 10.55 -1.57
CA LYS A 105 4.99 10.06 -2.63
C LYS A 105 4.52 10.49 -4.00
N ARG A 106 3.23 10.33 -4.32
CA ARG A 106 2.68 10.79 -5.59
C ARG A 106 2.90 12.29 -5.81
N GLN A 107 2.78 13.11 -4.77
CA GLN A 107 3.02 14.55 -4.85
C GLN A 107 4.51 14.87 -5.06
N GLN A 108 5.41 14.25 -4.29
CA GLN A 108 6.85 14.45 -4.39
C GLN A 108 7.36 14.22 -5.83
N PHE A 109 6.90 13.15 -6.47
CA PHE A 109 7.28 12.86 -7.86
C PHE A 109 6.59 13.73 -8.91
N ARG A 110 5.41 14.30 -8.61
CA ARG A 110 4.85 15.36 -9.48
C ARG A 110 5.74 16.58 -9.47
N CYS A 111 6.26 17.00 -8.32
CA CYS A 111 7.14 18.16 -8.21
C CYS A 111 8.49 17.98 -8.91
N GLN A 112 9.05 16.75 -8.90
CA GLN A 112 10.33 16.46 -9.56
C GLN A 112 10.27 16.40 -11.10
N ASN A 113 9.09 16.16 -11.69
CA ASN A 113 8.93 16.09 -13.15
C ASN A 113 8.71 17.47 -13.83
N PHE A 114 8.70 18.58 -13.07
CA PHE A 114 8.57 19.94 -13.59
C PHE A 114 9.89 20.74 -13.57
N GLN A 115 11.01 20.09 -13.25
CA GLN A 115 12.36 20.61 -13.44
C GLN A 115 13.02 19.93 -14.64
#